data_AF-A0A7V0JG49-F1
#
_entry.id   AF-A0A7V0JG49-F1
#
_cell.length_a   1.000
_cell.length_b   1.000
_cell.length_c   1.000
_cell.angle_alpha   90.00
_cell.angle_beta   90.00
_cell.angle_gamma   90.00
#
_symmetry.space_group_name_H-M   'P 1'
#
loop_
_entity.id
_entity.type
_entity.pdbx_description
1 polymer ?
#
loop_
_entity_poly.entity_id
_entity_poly.type
_entity_poly.pdbx_seq_one_letter_code
_entity_poly.pdbx_strand_id
1 'polypeptide(L)'
;VLKDYPVVNRKVAPPDGEFVPYKAEKLTDVPPMSPFGGPHLVRASSTTHNQRGVPTSNTDEITFKNERLHRKIMDRADEICLWESDLQPGADRLVVSFGISARSGQQAVVEARSEGKKVNFLKLLTLWPFPEDAVREAAQGVHRVVVPELNWGQIALEVERVLGPDIEVIRVNKTDGTIILPEEIIKLI
;
A
#
# COMPACT_ATOMS: atom_id res chain seq x y z
N VAL A 1 5.02 10.12 9.98
CA VAL A 1 3.78 10.05 9.16
C VAL A 1 2.51 9.77 9.96
N LEU A 2 2.40 8.75 10.83
CA LEU A 2 1.10 8.40 11.46
C LEU A 2 0.59 9.28 12.63
N LYS A 3 1.37 10.24 13.13
CA LYS A 3 1.01 11.01 14.34
C LYS A 3 -0.06 12.07 14.11
N ASP A 4 -0.28 12.48 12.86
CA ASP A 4 -1.17 13.59 12.50
C ASP A 4 -2.41 13.14 11.71
N TYR A 5 -2.74 11.84 11.73
CA TYR A 5 -3.93 11.34 11.04
C TYR A 5 -5.20 11.67 11.82
N PRO A 6 -6.16 12.40 11.22
CA PRO A 6 -7.41 12.71 11.89
C PRO A 6 -8.17 11.41 12.18
N VAL A 7 -8.69 11.29 13.40
CA VAL A 7 -9.59 10.17 13.75
C VAL A 7 -10.91 10.39 13.04
N VAL A 8 -11.16 9.61 11.98
CA VAL A 8 -12.44 9.63 11.25
C VAL A 8 -13.37 8.60 11.87
N ASN A 9 -14.39 9.08 12.58
CA ASN A 9 -15.43 8.21 13.11
C ASN A 9 -16.27 7.60 11.99
N ARG A 10 -16.60 6.33 12.12
CA ARG A 10 -17.44 5.63 11.15
C ARG A 10 -18.86 6.19 11.19
N LYS A 11 -19.47 6.36 10.01
CA LYS A 11 -20.89 6.73 9.91
C LYS A 11 -21.76 5.63 10.52
N VAL A 12 -22.58 6.00 11.50
CA VAL A 12 -23.54 5.10 12.16
C VAL A 12 -24.93 5.32 11.55
N ALA A 13 -25.69 4.25 11.35
CA ALA A 13 -27.07 4.34 10.89
C ALA A 13 -27.97 4.95 11.98
N PRO A 14 -28.94 5.83 11.64
CA PRO A 14 -29.95 6.30 12.59
C PRO A 14 -30.69 5.12 13.22
N PRO A 15 -31.05 5.16 14.51
CA PRO A 15 -31.63 4.01 15.22
C PRO A 15 -33.01 3.60 14.72
N ASP A 16 -33.73 4.53 14.09
CA ASP A 16 -35.07 4.33 13.56
C ASP A 16 -35.06 4.23 12.03
N GLY A 17 -35.93 3.38 11.49
CA GLY A 17 -36.15 3.24 10.05
C GLY A 17 -35.59 1.94 9.46
N GLU A 18 -35.72 1.81 8.15
CA GLU A 18 -35.21 0.63 7.45
C GLU A 18 -33.68 0.65 7.37
N PHE A 19 -33.06 -0.41 7.87
CA PHE A 19 -31.61 -0.63 7.76
C PHE A 19 -31.28 -1.75 6.77
N VAL A 20 -30.48 -1.41 5.77
CA VAL A 20 -29.92 -2.36 4.79
C VAL A 20 -28.40 -2.36 4.96
N PRO A 21 -27.80 -3.42 5.56
CA PRO A 21 -26.41 -3.39 6.04
C PRO A 21 -25.34 -3.02 5.01
N TYR A 22 -25.55 -3.40 3.76
CA TYR A 22 -24.60 -3.18 2.67
C TYR A 22 -25.19 -2.27 1.59
N LYS A 23 -26.13 -1.38 1.96
CA LYS A 23 -26.79 -0.48 1.00
C LYS A 23 -25.77 0.41 0.30
N ALA A 24 -25.67 0.28 -1.01
CA ALA A 24 -24.80 1.11 -1.83
C ALA A 24 -25.46 1.39 -3.18
N GLU A 25 -25.39 2.66 -3.59
CA GLU A 25 -25.91 3.14 -4.87
C GLU A 25 -24.75 3.42 -5.84
N LYS A 26 -23.57 3.77 -5.30
CA LYS A 26 -22.34 4.00 -6.04
C LYS A 26 -21.27 2.97 -5.69
N LEU A 27 -20.32 2.77 -6.62
CA LEU A 27 -19.20 1.84 -6.46
C LEU A 27 -18.14 2.28 -5.44
N THR A 28 -18.21 3.50 -4.93
CA THR A 28 -17.31 3.98 -3.87
C THR A 28 -18.01 4.12 -2.51
N ASP A 29 -19.31 3.81 -2.43
CA ASP A 29 -20.09 4.00 -1.21
C ASP A 29 -19.58 3.12 -0.07
N VAL A 30 -19.49 3.74 1.11
CA VAL A 30 -19.27 3.08 2.40
C VAL A 30 -20.57 3.15 3.20
N PRO A 31 -21.35 2.05 3.24
CA PRO A 31 -22.62 2.03 3.97
C PRO A 31 -22.42 2.35 5.46
N PRO A 32 -23.35 3.08 6.09
CA PRO A 32 -23.31 3.29 7.53
C PRO A 32 -23.43 1.94 8.26
N MET A 33 -22.73 1.82 9.39
CA MET A 33 -22.83 0.62 10.24
C MET A 33 -23.89 0.77 11.31
N SER A 34 -24.46 -0.35 11.73
CA SER A 34 -25.17 -0.48 13.01
C SER A 34 -24.37 -1.40 13.93
N PRO A 35 -24.24 -1.10 15.23
CA PRO A 35 -23.56 -1.98 16.17
C PRO A 35 -24.29 -3.33 16.32
N PHE A 36 -23.53 -4.39 16.60
CA PHE A 36 -24.10 -5.69 16.97
C PHE A 36 -24.83 -5.58 18.31
N GLY A 37 -26.02 -6.19 18.41
CA GLY A 37 -26.90 -6.02 19.58
C GLY A 37 -27.56 -4.65 19.67
N GLY A 38 -27.38 -3.80 18.65
CA GLY A 38 -28.03 -2.50 18.55
C GLY A 38 -29.46 -2.56 18.00
N PRO A 39 -29.99 -1.43 17.52
CA PRO A 39 -31.41 -1.30 17.14
C PRO A 39 -31.77 -2.01 15.84
N HIS A 40 -30.79 -2.41 15.02
CA HIS A 40 -31.04 -3.05 13.72
C HIS A 40 -30.60 -4.51 13.67
N LEU A 41 -31.29 -5.29 12.84
CA LEU A 41 -30.83 -6.62 12.44
C LEU A 41 -29.60 -6.50 11.53
N VAL A 42 -28.44 -6.88 12.04
CA VAL A 42 -27.19 -6.96 11.27
C VAL A 42 -26.96 -8.40 10.86
N ARG A 43 -26.76 -8.64 9.56
CA ARG A 43 -26.28 -9.92 9.03
C ARG A 43 -24.84 -9.73 8.56
N ALA A 44 -23.92 -10.50 9.14
CA ALA A 44 -22.54 -10.57 8.71
C ALA A 44 -22.25 -12.02 8.28
N SER A 45 -21.82 -12.20 7.03
CA SER A 45 -21.51 -13.51 6.46
C SER A 45 -20.32 -13.42 5.51
N SER A 46 -19.49 -14.46 5.51
CA SER A 46 -18.41 -14.62 4.53
C SER A 46 -18.93 -15.12 3.17
N THR A 47 -20.11 -15.76 3.14
CA THR A 47 -20.75 -16.20 1.90
C THR A 47 -21.15 -14.99 1.06
N THR A 48 -21.01 -15.08 -0.26
CA THR A 48 -21.44 -14.01 -1.16
C THR A 48 -22.93 -13.69 -0.96
N HIS A 49 -23.25 -12.42 -0.71
CA HIS A 49 -24.59 -11.97 -0.32
C HIS A 49 -25.00 -10.69 -1.05
N ASN A 50 -26.30 -10.45 -1.09
CA ASN A 50 -26.91 -9.22 -1.58
C ASN A 50 -26.78 -8.07 -0.56
N GLN A 51 -27.34 -6.89 -0.87
CA GLN A 51 -27.21 -5.72 0.00
C GLN A 51 -27.83 -5.89 1.41
N ARG A 52 -28.72 -6.88 1.61
CA ARG A 52 -29.33 -7.22 2.90
C ARG A 52 -28.55 -8.27 3.71
N GLY A 53 -27.42 -8.75 3.19
CA GLY A 53 -26.61 -9.79 3.83
C GLY A 53 -27.19 -11.19 3.71
N VAL A 54 -28.08 -11.43 2.75
CA VAL A 54 -28.64 -12.76 2.45
C VAL A 54 -27.82 -13.39 1.32
N PRO A 55 -27.43 -14.68 1.42
CA PRO A 55 -26.73 -15.37 0.35
C PRO A 55 -27.46 -15.24 -0.99
N THR A 56 -26.70 -14.98 -2.05
CA THR A 56 -27.25 -14.77 -3.39
C THR A 56 -26.38 -15.45 -4.44
N SER A 57 -26.99 -15.91 -5.53
CA SER A 57 -26.31 -16.37 -6.73
C SER A 57 -26.50 -15.41 -7.92
N ASN A 58 -27.17 -14.27 -7.70
CA ASN A 58 -27.39 -13.27 -8.74
C ASN A 58 -26.05 -12.61 -9.13
N THR A 59 -25.67 -12.76 -10.39
CA THR A 59 -24.37 -12.30 -10.90
C THR A 59 -24.20 -10.79 -10.89
N ASP A 60 -25.27 -10.03 -11.10
CA ASP A 60 -25.23 -8.56 -11.14
C ASP A 60 -25.01 -7.99 -9.74
N GLU A 61 -25.71 -8.53 -8.74
CA GLU A 61 -25.51 -8.17 -7.33
C GLU A 61 -24.09 -8.51 -6.86
N ILE A 62 -23.57 -9.68 -7.26
CA ILE A 62 -22.22 -10.14 -6.90
C ILE A 62 -21.17 -9.26 -7.56
N THR A 63 -21.31 -8.98 -8.85
CA THR A 63 -20.39 -8.13 -9.62
C THR A 63 -20.35 -6.73 -9.02
N PHE A 64 -21.51 -6.11 -8.82
CA PHE A 64 -21.61 -4.78 -8.21
C PHE A 64 -20.96 -4.73 -6.84
N LYS A 65 -21.22 -5.74 -5.98
CA LYS A 65 -20.61 -5.80 -4.65
C LYS A 65 -19.09 -5.90 -4.72
N ASN A 66 -18.57 -6.79 -5.55
CA ASN A 66 -17.12 -7.03 -5.67
C ASN A 66 -16.42 -5.79 -6.25
N GLU A 67 -16.97 -5.21 -7.31
CA GLU A 67 -16.45 -3.98 -7.90
C GLU A 67 -16.48 -2.83 -6.90
N ARG A 68 -17.57 -2.67 -6.14
CA ARG A 68 -17.65 -1.66 -5.09
C ARG A 68 -16.57 -1.84 -4.02
N LEU A 69 -16.38 -3.07 -3.54
CA LEU A 69 -15.37 -3.34 -2.52
C LEU A 69 -13.96 -3.04 -3.02
N HIS A 70 -13.68 -3.31 -4.30
CA HIS A 70 -12.42 -3.01 -4.95
C HIS A 70 -12.22 -1.50 -5.17
N ARG A 71 -13.18 -0.83 -5.84
CA ARG A 71 -13.12 0.60 -6.17
C ARG A 71 -13.10 1.50 -4.94
N LYS A 72 -13.80 1.13 -3.87
CA LYS A 72 -13.71 1.81 -2.57
C LYS A 72 -12.26 1.99 -2.09
N ILE A 73 -11.36 1.06 -2.45
CA ILE A 73 -9.94 1.10 -2.08
C ILE A 73 -9.11 1.70 -3.20
N MET A 74 -9.23 1.19 -4.43
CA MET A 74 -8.37 1.59 -5.54
C MET A 74 -8.62 3.03 -6.01
N ASP A 75 -9.87 3.51 -6.02
CA ASP A 75 -10.22 4.89 -6.39
C ASP A 75 -9.82 5.91 -5.30
N ARG A 76 -9.18 5.45 -4.22
CA ARG A 76 -8.69 6.23 -3.09
C ARG A 76 -7.24 5.89 -2.75
N ALA A 77 -6.54 5.24 -3.67
CA ALA A 77 -5.15 4.83 -3.48
C ALA A 77 -4.25 6.04 -3.16
N ASP A 78 -4.45 7.17 -3.81
CA ASP A 78 -3.77 8.45 -3.55
C ASP A 78 -3.99 8.98 -2.12
N GLU A 79 -5.16 8.74 -1.53
CA GLU A 79 -5.50 9.15 -0.16
C GLU A 79 -4.92 8.21 0.92
N ILE A 80 -4.73 6.93 0.61
CA ILE A 80 -4.37 5.88 1.60
C ILE A 80 -2.97 5.29 1.43
N CYS A 81 -2.34 5.52 0.28
CA CYS A 81 -0.96 5.13 0.03
C CYS A 81 -0.04 6.07 0.82
N LEU A 82 0.72 5.51 1.76
CA LEU A 82 1.62 6.26 2.61
C LEU A 82 3.06 5.88 2.28
N TRP A 83 3.93 6.88 2.20
CA TRP A 83 5.37 6.71 2.01
C TRP A 83 6.14 7.86 2.68
N GLU A 84 7.44 7.66 2.86
CA GLU A 84 8.41 8.68 3.26
C GLU A 84 9.50 8.72 2.18
N SER A 85 9.81 9.90 1.66
CA SER A 85 10.84 10.10 0.64
C SER A 85 11.95 11.01 1.15
N ASP A 86 13.19 10.65 0.79
CA ASP A 86 14.39 11.46 0.98
C ASP A 86 15.11 11.50 -0.37
N LEU A 87 14.74 12.52 -1.16
CA LEU A 87 15.20 12.71 -2.52
C LEU A 87 16.25 13.81 -2.57
N GLN A 88 17.26 13.65 -3.43
CA GLN A 88 18.26 14.69 -3.67
C GLN A 88 18.45 15.00 -5.16
N PRO A 89 18.76 16.25 -5.52
CA PRO A 89 18.98 16.63 -6.92
C PRO A 89 20.10 15.84 -7.61
N GLY A 90 19.78 15.29 -8.79
CA GLY A 90 20.73 14.56 -9.63
C GLY A 90 21.11 13.19 -9.09
N ALA A 91 20.27 12.59 -8.23
CA ALA A 91 20.39 11.20 -7.86
C ALA A 91 20.24 10.29 -9.09
N ASP A 92 21.16 9.35 -9.23
CA ASP A 92 21.20 8.35 -10.29
C ASP A 92 20.96 6.93 -9.76
N ARG A 93 20.74 6.82 -8.44
CA ARG A 93 20.37 5.59 -7.71
C ARG A 93 19.15 5.82 -6.83
N LEU A 94 18.40 4.77 -6.58
CA LEU A 94 17.30 4.75 -5.61
C LEU A 94 17.37 3.50 -4.74
N VAL A 95 17.09 3.64 -3.46
CA VAL A 95 16.79 2.51 -2.57
C VAL A 95 15.30 2.57 -2.22
N VAL A 96 14.55 1.52 -2.57
CA VAL A 96 13.14 1.36 -2.20
C VAL A 96 13.04 0.28 -1.14
N SER A 97 12.46 0.59 0.02
CA SER A 97 12.34 -0.41 1.09
C SER A 97 11.12 -0.17 1.97
N PHE A 98 10.84 -1.09 2.89
CA PHE A 98 9.70 -1.05 3.79
C PHE A 98 9.99 -1.86 5.05
N GLY A 99 9.13 -1.76 6.06
CA GLY A 99 9.27 -2.53 7.30
C GLY A 99 10.63 -2.33 7.98
N ILE A 100 11.23 -3.43 8.46
CA ILE A 100 12.52 -3.38 9.19
C ILE A 100 13.71 -3.11 8.27
N SER A 101 13.71 -3.60 7.03
CA SER A 101 14.81 -3.39 6.07
C SER A 101 14.95 -1.93 5.64
N ALA A 102 13.88 -1.13 5.77
CA ALA A 102 13.93 0.30 5.52
C ALA A 102 14.94 1.03 6.40
N ARG A 103 15.17 0.58 7.64
CA ARG A 103 16.18 1.20 8.52
C ARG A 103 17.59 0.96 7.99
N SER A 104 17.89 -0.26 7.55
CA SER A 104 19.18 -0.59 6.93
C SER A 104 19.37 0.14 5.61
N GLY A 105 18.32 0.24 4.79
CA GLY A 105 18.33 1.01 3.54
C GLY A 105 18.59 2.50 3.77
N GLN A 106 17.95 3.10 4.76
CA GLN A 106 18.17 4.50 5.11
C GLN A 106 19.62 4.75 5.54
N GLN A 107 20.16 3.88 6.42
CA GLN A 107 21.55 3.97 6.85
C GLN A 107 22.52 3.80 5.67
N ALA A 108 22.26 2.86 4.77
CA ALA A 108 23.05 2.66 3.55
C ALA A 108 23.07 3.89 2.65
N VAL A 109 21.93 4.58 2.50
CA VAL A 109 21.85 5.84 1.74
C VAL A 109 22.67 6.95 2.40
N VAL A 110 22.61 7.09 3.73
CA VAL A 110 23.41 8.09 4.47
C VAL A 110 24.91 7.85 4.26
N GLU A 111 25.36 6.60 4.42
CA GLU A 111 26.77 6.24 4.23
C GLU A 111 27.22 6.41 2.78
N ALA A 112 26.44 5.94 1.81
CA ALA A 112 26.73 6.12 0.38
C ALA A 112 26.85 7.60 -0.01
N ARG A 113 26.00 8.47 0.54
CA ARG A 113 26.08 9.92 0.32
C ARG A 113 27.34 10.54 0.95
N SER A 114 27.79 10.03 2.10
CA SER A 114 29.05 10.47 2.72
C SER A 114 30.29 10.15 1.86
N GLU A 115 30.18 9.14 1.01
CA GLU A 115 31.19 8.76 0.01
C GLU A 115 31.01 9.51 -1.34
N GLY A 116 30.07 10.46 -1.42
CA GLY A 116 29.82 11.28 -2.60
C GLY A 116 28.85 10.67 -3.62
N LYS A 117 28.20 9.53 -3.33
CA LYS A 117 27.18 8.95 -4.23
C LYS A 117 25.87 9.72 -4.18
N LYS A 118 25.19 9.83 -5.32
CA LYS A 118 23.88 10.51 -5.43
C LYS A 118 22.73 9.50 -5.46
N VAL A 119 22.20 9.20 -4.28
CA VAL A 119 21.16 8.20 -4.03
C VAL A 119 19.90 8.81 -3.45
N ASN A 120 18.73 8.42 -3.96
CA ASN A 120 17.42 8.67 -3.37
C ASN A 120 17.02 7.53 -2.42
N PHE A 121 16.19 7.83 -1.43
CA PHE A 121 15.57 6.82 -0.59
C PHE A 121 14.04 6.97 -0.61
N LEU A 122 13.34 5.85 -0.80
CA LEU A 122 11.89 5.77 -0.72
C LEU A 122 11.50 4.65 0.24
N LYS A 123 10.80 5.02 1.32
CA LYS A 123 10.27 4.08 2.31
C LYS A 123 8.76 3.95 2.13
N LEU A 124 8.31 2.76 1.78
CA LEU A 124 6.89 2.45 1.68
C LEU A 124 6.31 2.15 3.06
N LEU A 125 5.18 2.77 3.38
CA LEU A 125 4.41 2.49 4.59
C LEU A 125 3.13 1.70 4.26
N THR A 126 2.53 1.98 3.10
CA THR A 126 1.47 1.18 2.49
C THR A 126 2.07 0.30 1.39
N LEU A 127 1.81 -1.02 1.45
CA LEU A 127 2.25 -1.97 0.42
C LEU A 127 1.14 -2.30 -0.58
N TRP A 128 -0.12 -2.21 -0.15
CA TRP A 128 -1.29 -2.35 -1.02
C TRP A 128 -2.39 -1.36 -0.62
N PRO A 129 -2.93 -0.56 -1.56
CA PRO A 129 -2.50 -0.42 -2.95
C PRO A 129 -1.02 -0.02 -3.09
N PHE A 130 -0.40 -0.38 -4.21
CA PHE A 130 1.02 -0.06 -4.43
C PHE A 130 1.16 1.42 -4.85
N PRO A 131 2.04 2.22 -4.23
CA PRO A 131 2.18 3.65 -4.52
C PRO A 131 2.99 3.91 -5.79
N GLU A 132 2.40 3.62 -6.95
CA GLU A 132 3.10 3.66 -8.24
C GLU A 132 3.70 5.04 -8.55
N ASP A 133 2.95 6.11 -8.32
CA ASP A 133 3.39 7.47 -8.65
C ASP A 133 4.57 7.93 -7.79
N ALA A 134 4.58 7.54 -6.51
CA ALA A 134 5.71 7.81 -5.61
C ALA A 134 6.99 7.09 -6.08
N VAL A 135 6.85 5.86 -6.58
CA VAL A 135 7.97 5.09 -7.14
C VAL A 135 8.49 5.74 -8.43
N ARG A 136 7.59 6.16 -9.33
CA ARG A 136 7.96 6.88 -10.57
C ARG A 136 8.66 8.21 -10.28
N GLU A 137 8.15 8.99 -9.33
CA GLU A 137 8.75 10.26 -8.91
C GLU A 137 10.14 10.05 -8.34
N ALA A 138 10.30 9.11 -7.40
CA ALA A 138 11.59 8.83 -6.77
C ALA A 138 12.65 8.27 -7.74
N ALA A 139 12.20 7.67 -8.85
CA ALA A 139 13.06 7.10 -9.88
C ALA A 139 13.38 8.07 -11.04
N GLN A 140 12.93 9.32 -11.00
CA GLN A 140 13.28 10.30 -12.05
C GLN A 140 14.80 10.51 -12.12
N GLY A 141 15.39 10.24 -13.29
CA GLY A 141 16.84 10.35 -13.51
C GLY A 141 17.67 9.20 -12.93
N VAL A 142 17.02 8.21 -12.31
CA VAL A 142 17.66 7.02 -11.75
C VAL A 142 17.74 5.92 -12.81
N HIS A 143 18.89 5.25 -12.90
CA HIS A 143 19.05 4.08 -13.77
C HIS A 143 19.22 2.75 -13.00
N ARG A 144 19.35 2.81 -11.68
CA ARG A 144 19.43 1.62 -10.82
C ARG A 144 18.67 1.80 -9.50
N VAL A 145 17.89 0.79 -9.16
CA VAL A 145 17.06 0.72 -7.94
C VAL A 145 17.46 -0.50 -7.13
N VAL A 146 17.75 -0.33 -5.84
CA VAL A 146 18.05 -1.44 -4.91
C VAL A 146 16.85 -1.64 -4.00
N VAL A 147 16.35 -2.88 -3.93
CA VAL A 147 15.16 -3.24 -3.13
C VAL A 147 15.54 -4.27 -2.07
N PRO A 148 15.93 -3.82 -0.85
CA PRO A 148 16.18 -4.72 0.27
C PRO A 148 14.90 -5.11 0.99
N GLU A 149 14.63 -6.42 1.04
CA GLU A 149 13.44 -6.98 1.67
C GLU A 149 13.67 -8.38 2.27
N LEU A 150 13.08 -8.62 3.44
CA LEU A 150 13.18 -9.90 4.16
C LEU A 150 12.15 -10.93 3.64
N ASN A 151 12.12 -11.11 2.32
CA ASN A 151 11.21 -12.00 1.59
C ASN A 151 11.84 -12.34 0.22
N TRP A 152 11.06 -12.85 -0.74
CA TRP A 152 11.54 -13.36 -2.02
C TRP A 152 11.43 -12.39 -3.21
N GLY A 153 11.21 -11.09 -2.99
CA GLY A 153 11.14 -10.14 -4.11
C GLY A 153 9.76 -9.51 -4.31
N GLN A 154 8.83 -9.63 -3.35
CA GLN A 154 7.43 -9.25 -3.59
C GLN A 154 7.29 -7.77 -3.95
N ILE A 155 8.03 -6.88 -3.29
CA ILE A 155 7.99 -5.46 -3.63
C ILE A 155 8.91 -5.16 -4.81
N ALA A 156 10.03 -5.87 -4.96
CA ALA A 156 10.87 -5.71 -6.14
C ALA A 156 10.10 -5.96 -7.45
N LEU A 157 9.22 -6.96 -7.48
CA LEU A 157 8.36 -7.25 -8.63
C LEU A 157 7.41 -6.09 -8.97
N GLU A 158 6.83 -5.44 -7.96
CA GLU A 158 5.97 -4.26 -8.16
C GLU A 158 6.78 -3.05 -8.65
N VAL A 159 7.99 -2.86 -8.12
CA VAL A 159 8.93 -1.81 -8.58
C VAL A 159 9.31 -2.05 -10.05
N GLU A 160 9.68 -3.27 -10.43
CA GLU A 160 9.98 -3.65 -11.82
C GLU A 160 8.78 -3.41 -12.74
N ARG A 161 7.58 -3.80 -12.31
CA ARG A 161 6.33 -3.57 -13.07
C ARG A 161 6.08 -2.08 -13.33
N VAL A 162 6.36 -1.22 -12.35
CA VAL A 162 6.12 0.23 -12.46
C VAL A 162 7.19 0.95 -13.27
N LEU A 163 8.44 0.54 -13.16
CA LEU A 163 9.59 1.23 -13.77
C LEU A 163 9.95 0.72 -15.17
N GLY A 164 9.55 -0.51 -15.51
CA GLY A 164 9.87 -1.11 -16.79
C GLY A 164 11.33 -1.57 -16.91
N PRO A 165 11.74 -2.04 -18.09
CA PRO A 165 13.01 -2.75 -18.28
C PRO A 165 14.25 -1.84 -18.36
N ASP A 166 14.07 -0.52 -18.53
CA ASP A 166 15.17 0.42 -18.73
C ASP A 166 15.90 0.79 -17.42
N ILE A 167 15.28 0.49 -16.28
CA ILE A 167 15.85 0.72 -14.95
C ILE A 167 16.24 -0.61 -14.34
N GLU A 168 17.51 -0.74 -13.97
CA GLU A 168 18.03 -1.95 -13.33
C GLU A 168 17.50 -2.07 -11.89
N VAL A 169 16.63 -3.06 -11.62
CA VAL A 169 16.16 -3.36 -10.27
C VAL A 169 16.99 -4.50 -9.67
N ILE A 170 17.74 -4.19 -8.62
CA ILE A 170 18.55 -5.14 -7.87
C ILE A 170 17.82 -5.54 -6.60
N ARG A 171 17.57 -6.84 -6.45
CA ARG A 171 16.89 -7.40 -5.29
C ARG A 171 17.91 -7.81 -4.23
N VAL A 172 17.70 -7.41 -2.99
CA VAL A 172 18.50 -7.83 -1.83
C VAL A 172 17.58 -8.59 -0.89
N ASN A 173 17.54 -9.91 -1.06
CA ASN A 173 16.59 -10.78 -0.40
C ASN A 173 17.26 -11.62 0.68
N LYS A 174 16.67 -11.66 1.88
CA LYS A 174 17.02 -12.62 2.94
C LYS A 174 15.78 -13.22 3.57
N THR A 175 15.83 -14.51 3.87
CA THR A 175 14.75 -15.25 4.54
C THR A 175 15.27 -16.18 5.63
N ASP A 176 16.49 -15.94 6.10
CA ASP A 176 17.21 -16.78 7.06
C ASP A 176 17.02 -16.36 8.53
N GLY A 177 16.15 -15.38 8.79
CA GLY A 177 15.91 -14.82 10.12
C GLY A 177 16.93 -13.77 10.55
N THR A 178 17.94 -13.47 9.73
CA THR A 178 18.86 -12.36 9.96
C THR A 178 18.37 -11.07 9.31
N ILE A 179 18.91 -9.94 9.75
CA ILE A 179 18.64 -8.64 9.11
C ILE A 179 19.57 -8.45 7.91
N ILE A 180 19.09 -7.70 6.92
CA ILE A 180 19.95 -7.14 5.88
C ILE A 180 20.76 -6.01 6.51
N LEU A 181 22.08 -6.10 6.44
CA LEU A 181 22.99 -5.08 6.96
C LEU A 181 23.16 -3.95 5.93
N PRO A 182 23.42 -2.70 6.38
CA PRO A 182 23.68 -1.58 5.46
C PRO A 182 24.78 -1.88 4.45
N GLU A 183 25.86 -2.57 4.86
CA GLU A 183 26.99 -2.87 3.97
C GLU A 183 26.63 -3.77 2.79
N GLU A 184 25.58 -4.59 2.92
CA GLU A 184 25.07 -5.44 1.84
C GLU A 184 24.36 -4.61 0.76
N ILE A 185 23.75 -3.49 1.17
CA ILE A 185 23.03 -2.57 0.28
C ILE A 185 24.02 -1.60 -0.38
N ILE A 186 24.97 -1.04 0.37
CA ILE A 186 25.95 -0.06 -0.10
C ILE A 186 26.77 -0.58 -1.30
N LYS A 187 27.10 -1.87 -1.30
CA LYS A 187 27.84 -2.53 -2.40
C LYS A 187 27.10 -2.49 -3.74
N LEU A 188 25.79 -2.28 -3.71
CA LEU A 188 24.90 -2.35 -4.88
C LEU A 188 24.45 -0.97 -5.37
N ILE A 189 24.61 0.05 -4.52
CA ILE A 189 24.43 1.47 -4.84
C ILE A 189 25.57 1.95 -5.74
#